data_AF-A0A6G7YS13-F1
#
_entry.id   AF-A0A6G7YS13-F1
#
_cell.length_a   1.000
_cell.length_b   1.000
_cell.length_c   1.000
_cell.angle_alpha   90.00
_cell.angle_beta   90.00
_cell.angle_gamma   90.00
#
_symmetry.space_group_name_H-M   'P 1'
#
loop_
_entity.id
_entity.type
_entity.pdbx_description
1 polymer ?
#
loop_
_entity_poly.entity_id
_entity_poly.type
_entity_poly.pdbx_seq_one_letter_code
_entity_poly.pdbx_strand_id
1 'polypeptide(L)'
;MSEDPRVNRSLERVERVLRSLDERDGPARAAAKRERKRLNADLGRRAARVGIAVGLVSLVTIIVGLVMPIGMFGFLAAVGLAIGIAALLAFMPTKDRGTAPPAKDLPNGEMVQQFDSYLFRSRRALPAPAQAEIDAISTGLPSLKQTLDRLDPMDPNAQDARRLMSIHLPGLIDRYVNVPPNYRQERDGEDKTVDERLVEGLAAGRSALHDIGEKIARSDIAALETQGRFIKTRYGEERIEG
;
A
#
# COMPACT_ATOMS: atom_id res chain seq x y z
N MET A 1 -42.82 21.73 -34.14
CA MET A 1 -41.99 22.13 -33.00
C MET A 1 -40.55 22.13 -33.50
N SER A 2 -40.08 23.27 -33.98
CA SER A 2 -38.81 23.37 -34.69
C SER A 2 -37.68 23.49 -33.68
N GLU A 3 -36.84 22.46 -33.56
CA GLU A 3 -35.65 22.49 -32.71
C GLU A 3 -34.64 23.49 -33.27
N ASP A 4 -34.25 24.47 -32.43
CA ASP A 4 -33.35 25.55 -32.82
C ASP A 4 -31.91 25.00 -32.98
N PRO A 5 -31.25 25.18 -34.14
CA PRO A 5 -29.90 24.68 -34.41
C PRO A 5 -28.81 25.30 -33.50
N ARG A 6 -29.12 26.35 -32.73
CA ARG A 6 -28.24 26.85 -31.66
C ARG A 6 -28.29 25.98 -30.42
N VAL A 7 -29.49 25.49 -30.06
CA VAL A 7 -29.70 24.61 -28.91
C VAL A 7 -28.96 23.29 -29.14
N ASN A 8 -29.08 22.70 -30.33
CA ASN A 8 -28.39 21.45 -30.65
C ASN A 8 -26.86 21.59 -30.56
N ARG A 9 -26.29 22.68 -31.05
CA ARG A 9 -24.82 22.95 -30.95
C ARG A 9 -24.35 23.18 -29.52
N SER A 10 -25.20 23.76 -28.67
CA SER A 10 -24.88 23.92 -27.25
C SER A 10 -24.93 22.59 -26.49
N LEU A 11 -25.91 21.73 -26.81
CA LEU A 11 -26.04 20.39 -26.24
C LEU A 11 -24.87 19.49 -26.64
N GLU A 12 -24.46 19.49 -27.91
CA GLU A 12 -23.29 18.72 -28.39
C GLU A 12 -21.96 19.18 -27.77
N ARG A 13 -21.84 20.45 -27.40
CA ARG A 13 -20.66 20.99 -26.72
C ARG A 13 -20.63 20.56 -25.26
N VAL A 14 -21.78 20.65 -24.58
CA VAL A 14 -21.93 20.22 -23.18
C VAL A 14 -21.73 18.72 -23.06
N GLU A 15 -22.28 17.92 -23.97
CA GLU A 15 -22.12 16.46 -23.96
C GLU A 15 -20.66 16.04 -24.18
N ARG A 16 -19.91 16.74 -25.04
CA ARG A 16 -18.47 16.50 -25.21
C ARG A 16 -17.66 16.82 -23.95
N VAL A 17 -17.96 17.94 -23.30
CA VAL A 17 -17.28 18.33 -22.05
C VAL A 17 -17.62 17.32 -20.94
N LEU A 18 -18.88 16.93 -20.80
CA LEU A 18 -19.31 15.95 -19.82
C LEU A 18 -18.71 14.56 -20.08
N ARG A 19 -18.64 14.11 -21.33
CA ARG A 19 -18.01 12.83 -21.70
C ARG A 19 -16.50 12.85 -21.43
N SER A 20 -15.83 13.97 -21.69
CA SER A 20 -14.39 14.14 -21.39
C SER A 20 -14.08 14.18 -19.88
N LEU A 21 -15.04 14.66 -19.08
CA LEU A 21 -14.93 14.66 -17.62
C LEU A 21 -15.26 13.29 -17.04
N ASP A 22 -16.24 12.57 -17.60
CA ASP A 22 -16.61 11.20 -17.17
C ASP A 22 -15.51 10.17 -17.50
N GLU A 23 -14.79 10.32 -18.61
CA GLU A 23 -13.62 9.47 -18.93
C GLU A 23 -12.43 9.72 -18.00
N ARG A 24 -12.23 10.97 -17.53
CA ARG A 24 -11.16 11.32 -16.57
C ARG A 24 -11.53 11.01 -15.11
N ASP A 25 -12.78 11.25 -14.72
CA ASP A 25 -13.29 11.02 -13.36
C ASP A 25 -13.77 9.59 -13.12
N GLY A 26 -14.15 8.84 -14.16
CA GLY A 26 -14.64 7.46 -14.08
C GLY A 26 -13.66 6.50 -13.38
N PRO A 27 -12.37 6.43 -13.77
CA PRO A 27 -11.39 5.60 -13.09
C PRO A 27 -11.07 6.09 -11.67
N ALA A 28 -11.02 7.42 -11.45
CA ALA A 28 -10.79 8.01 -10.14
C ALA A 28 -11.96 7.76 -9.15
N ARG A 29 -13.20 7.83 -9.62
CA ARG A 29 -14.42 7.53 -8.83
C ARG A 29 -14.59 6.04 -8.60
N ALA A 30 -14.24 5.19 -9.56
CA ALA A 30 -14.27 3.74 -9.38
C ALA A 30 -13.17 3.26 -8.41
N ALA A 31 -12.00 3.90 -8.41
CA ALA A 31 -10.96 3.70 -7.41
C ALA A 31 -11.44 4.19 -6.02
N ALA A 32 -11.96 5.42 -5.93
CA ALA A 32 -12.50 5.98 -4.68
C ALA A 32 -13.67 5.17 -4.09
N LYS A 33 -14.53 4.56 -4.92
CA LYS A 33 -15.65 3.72 -4.44
C LYS A 33 -15.17 2.36 -3.91
N ARG A 34 -14.14 1.76 -4.53
CA ARG A 34 -13.47 0.55 -4.02
C ARG A 34 -12.67 0.84 -2.75
N GLU A 35 -12.09 2.03 -2.67
CA GLU A 35 -11.33 2.56 -1.53
C GLU A 35 -12.22 2.80 -0.30
N ARG A 36 -13.37 3.45 -0.43
CA ARG A 36 -14.33 3.64 0.67
C ARG A 36 -14.87 2.32 1.24
N LYS A 37 -15.12 1.32 0.38
CA LYS A 37 -15.61 0.00 0.84
C LYS A 37 -14.55 -0.77 1.64
N ARG A 38 -13.26 -0.60 1.33
CA ARG A 38 -12.13 -1.22 2.05
C ARG A 38 -11.81 -0.50 3.36
N LEU A 39 -11.86 0.84 3.36
CA LEU A 39 -11.71 1.65 4.58
C LEU A 39 -12.83 1.36 5.59
N ASN A 40 -14.08 1.28 5.14
CA ASN A 40 -15.23 0.99 6.02
C ASN A 40 -15.18 -0.43 6.61
N ALA A 41 -14.59 -1.40 5.91
CA ALA A 41 -14.44 -2.77 6.42
C ALA A 41 -13.41 -2.85 7.55
N ASP A 42 -12.30 -2.09 7.45
CA ASP A 42 -11.27 -2.08 8.50
C ASP A 42 -11.68 -1.20 9.70
N LEU A 43 -12.33 -0.05 9.46
CA LEU A 43 -12.95 0.74 10.54
C LEU A 43 -14.07 -0.05 11.24
N GLY A 44 -14.90 -0.79 10.50
CA GLY A 44 -15.95 -1.62 11.06
C GLY A 44 -15.41 -2.74 11.94
N ARG A 45 -14.31 -3.41 11.54
CA ARG A 45 -13.65 -4.45 12.36
C ARG A 45 -12.94 -3.88 13.59
N ARG A 46 -12.47 -2.64 13.55
CA ARG A 46 -11.89 -1.94 14.71
C ARG A 46 -12.99 -1.49 15.67
N ALA A 47 -14.06 -0.89 15.17
CA ALA A 47 -15.24 -0.52 15.96
C ALA A 47 -15.89 -1.75 16.61
N ALA A 48 -15.98 -2.87 15.89
CA ALA A 48 -16.47 -4.14 16.44
C ALA A 48 -15.57 -4.67 17.57
N ARG A 49 -14.24 -4.61 17.42
CA ARG A 49 -13.30 -5.03 18.48
C ARG A 49 -13.34 -4.13 19.71
N VAL A 50 -13.43 -2.82 19.52
CA VAL A 50 -13.62 -1.86 20.63
C VAL A 50 -14.98 -2.09 21.30
N GLY A 51 -16.04 -2.31 20.52
CA GLY A 51 -17.37 -2.64 21.04
C GLY A 51 -17.40 -3.94 21.84
N ILE A 52 -16.71 -4.99 21.38
CA ILE A 52 -16.57 -6.27 22.11
C ILE A 52 -15.78 -6.07 23.41
N ALA A 53 -14.68 -5.32 23.38
CA ALA A 53 -13.89 -5.04 24.59
C ALA A 53 -14.70 -4.25 25.63
N VAL A 54 -15.41 -3.20 25.21
CA VAL A 54 -16.30 -2.42 26.09
C VAL A 54 -17.45 -3.28 26.62
N GLY A 55 -18.04 -4.13 25.78
CA GLY A 55 -19.09 -5.07 26.18
C GLY A 55 -18.62 -6.07 27.23
N LEU A 56 -17.43 -6.66 27.08
CA LEU A 56 -16.86 -7.61 28.05
C LEU A 56 -16.55 -6.94 29.39
N VAL A 57 -15.94 -5.76 29.39
CA VAL A 57 -15.66 -5.00 30.62
C VAL A 57 -16.96 -4.63 31.34
N SER A 58 -17.99 -4.25 30.59
CA SER A 58 -19.31 -3.93 31.16
C SER A 58 -19.96 -5.16 31.80
N LEU A 59 -19.90 -6.31 31.13
CA LEU A 59 -20.46 -7.57 31.63
C LEU A 59 -19.77 -8.06 32.91
N VAL A 60 -18.43 -8.00 32.96
CA VAL A 60 -17.65 -8.36 34.16
C VAL A 60 -17.99 -7.45 35.33
N THR A 61 -18.18 -6.15 35.07
CA THR A 61 -18.55 -5.17 36.11
C THR A 61 -19.94 -5.45 36.68
N ILE A 62 -20.91 -5.85 35.84
CA ILE A 62 -22.26 -6.22 36.27
C ILE A 62 -22.24 -7.49 37.15
N ILE A 63 -21.46 -8.50 36.76
CA ILE A 63 -21.37 -9.78 37.49
C ILE A 63 -20.70 -9.57 38.87
N VAL A 64 -19.63 -8.78 38.94
CA VAL A 64 -18.91 -8.50 40.20
C VAL A 64 -19.76 -7.64 41.14
N GLY A 65 -20.51 -6.68 40.60
CA GLY A 65 -21.46 -5.85 41.38
C GLY A 65 -22.65 -6.63 41.95
N LEU A 66 -22.89 -7.86 41.49
CA LEU A 66 -23.93 -8.75 42.04
C LEU A 66 -23.44 -9.53 43.28
N VAL A 67 -22.12 -9.71 43.45
CA VAL A 67 -21.51 -10.57 44.48
C VAL A 67 -20.93 -9.76 45.65
N MET A 68 -20.43 -8.54 45.40
CA MET A 68 -20.08 -7.59 46.46
C MET A 68 -20.99 -6.36 46.39
N PRO A 69 -21.55 -5.87 47.52
CA PRO A 69 -22.27 -4.61 47.56
C PRO A 69 -21.28 -3.45 47.49
N ILE A 70 -20.68 -3.29 46.32
CA ILE A 70 -19.99 -2.08 45.94
C ILE A 70 -21.11 -1.07 45.76
N GLY A 71 -21.40 -0.26 46.79
CA GLY A 71 -22.49 0.72 46.74
C GLY A 71 -22.44 1.56 45.46
N MET A 72 -23.56 2.20 45.11
CA MET A 72 -23.76 2.93 43.85
C MET A 72 -22.54 3.78 43.40
N PHE A 73 -21.82 4.39 44.34
CA PHE A 73 -20.61 5.18 44.08
C PHE A 73 -19.41 4.38 43.55
N GLY A 74 -19.18 3.15 44.01
CA GLY A 74 -18.07 2.33 43.52
C GLY A 74 -18.35 1.71 42.15
N PHE A 75 -19.61 1.41 41.83
CA PHE A 75 -20.02 1.07 40.46
C PHE A 75 -19.81 2.26 39.51
N LEU A 76 -20.24 3.46 39.90
CA LEU A 76 -20.07 4.67 39.09
C LEU A 76 -18.59 5.00 38.87
N ALA A 77 -17.74 4.81 39.88
CA ALA A 77 -16.29 5.01 39.78
C ALA A 77 -15.63 4.00 38.82
N ALA A 78 -16.02 2.72 38.87
CA ALA A 78 -15.50 1.69 37.97
C ALA A 78 -15.91 1.96 36.50
N VAL A 79 -17.18 2.33 36.27
CA VAL A 79 -17.67 2.70 34.93
C VAL A 79 -16.99 3.97 34.42
N GLY A 80 -16.83 4.98 35.28
CA GLY A 80 -16.10 6.21 34.94
C GLY A 80 -14.64 5.94 34.57
N LEU A 81 -13.95 5.07 35.31
CA LEU A 81 -12.58 4.66 35.01
C LEU A 81 -12.50 3.86 33.71
N ALA A 82 -13.44 2.94 33.45
CA ALA A 82 -13.49 2.17 32.21
C ALA A 82 -13.75 3.08 30.99
N ILE A 83 -14.68 4.04 31.10
CA ILE A 83 -14.93 5.05 30.06
C ILE A 83 -13.70 5.94 29.89
N GLY A 84 -13.03 6.34 30.97
CA GLY A 84 -11.80 7.13 30.94
C GLY A 84 -10.67 6.40 30.22
N ILE A 85 -10.43 5.12 30.52
CA ILE A 85 -9.43 4.29 29.84
C ILE A 85 -9.83 4.06 28.38
N ALA A 86 -11.10 3.79 28.09
CA ALA A 86 -11.58 3.60 26.71
C ALA A 86 -11.45 4.88 25.88
N ALA A 87 -11.79 6.04 26.44
CA ALA A 87 -11.60 7.34 25.82
C ALA A 87 -10.11 7.63 25.62
N LEU A 88 -9.28 7.38 26.63
CA LEU A 88 -7.83 7.57 26.52
C LEU A 88 -7.25 6.67 25.42
N LEU A 89 -7.65 5.40 25.32
CA LEU A 89 -7.22 4.51 24.24
C LEU A 89 -7.80 4.90 22.87
N ALA A 90 -8.98 5.52 22.80
CA ALA A 90 -9.59 5.99 21.57
C ALA A 90 -8.97 7.30 21.04
N PHE A 91 -8.54 8.19 21.95
CA PHE A 91 -7.93 9.49 21.64
C PHE A 91 -6.40 9.48 21.68
N MET A 92 -5.77 8.43 22.23
CA MET A 92 -4.33 8.28 22.18
C MET A 92 -3.89 8.12 20.72
N PRO A 93 -2.94 8.92 20.23
CA PRO A 93 -2.41 8.77 18.88
C PRO A 93 -1.73 7.40 18.80
N THR A 94 -2.44 6.42 18.25
CA THR A 94 -1.80 5.17 17.86
C THR A 94 -0.73 5.55 16.85
N LYS A 95 0.56 5.34 17.19
CA LYS A 95 1.63 5.24 16.18
C LYS A 95 1.05 4.38 15.07
N ASP A 96 0.82 4.98 13.91
CA ASP A 96 0.05 4.41 12.81
C ASP A 96 0.55 2.99 12.54
N ARG A 97 -0.15 1.97 13.06
CA ARG A 97 0.16 0.57 12.71
C ARG A 97 -0.04 0.33 11.21
N GLY A 98 -0.65 1.30 10.52
CA GLY A 98 -0.76 1.37 9.07
C GLY A 98 0.47 1.90 8.34
N THR A 99 1.46 2.52 8.98
CA THR A 99 2.73 2.88 8.31
C THR A 99 3.84 1.90 8.65
N ALA A 100 3.51 0.73 9.22
CA ALA A 100 4.52 -0.29 9.45
C ALA A 100 5.09 -0.80 8.11
N PRO A 101 6.44 -0.81 7.95
CA PRO A 101 7.09 -1.45 6.82
C PRO A 101 6.68 -2.92 6.67
N PRO A 102 6.79 -3.50 5.47
CA PRO A 102 6.52 -4.91 5.25
C PRO A 102 7.35 -5.81 6.17
N ALA A 103 6.73 -6.87 6.70
CA ALA A 103 7.47 -7.85 7.49
C ALA A 103 8.43 -8.63 6.59
N LYS A 104 9.63 -8.94 7.12
CA LYS A 104 10.70 -9.56 6.35
C LYS A 104 10.37 -11.00 5.93
N ASP A 105 9.62 -11.73 6.76
CA ASP A 105 9.42 -13.18 6.59
C ASP A 105 8.15 -13.54 5.83
N LEU A 106 7.62 -12.61 5.04
CA LEU A 106 6.40 -12.84 4.26
C LEU A 106 6.67 -13.60 2.95
N PRO A 107 5.68 -14.40 2.49
CA PRO A 107 5.65 -14.87 1.12
C PRO A 107 5.84 -13.72 0.13
N ASN A 108 6.58 -13.96 -0.96
CA ASN A 108 6.97 -12.93 -1.92
C ASN A 108 5.77 -12.08 -2.39
N GLY A 109 4.67 -12.74 -2.73
CA GLY A 109 3.45 -12.06 -3.16
C GLY A 109 2.74 -11.22 -2.10
N GLU A 110 2.75 -11.67 -0.85
CA GLU A 110 2.13 -10.95 0.25
C GLU A 110 2.95 -9.72 0.63
N MET A 111 4.28 -9.85 0.58
CA MET A 111 5.20 -8.75 0.82
C MET A 111 5.01 -7.60 -0.18
N VAL A 112 4.88 -7.90 -1.47
CA VAL A 112 4.63 -6.86 -2.49
C VAL A 112 3.30 -6.14 -2.24
N GLN A 113 2.25 -6.87 -1.84
CA GLN A 113 0.95 -6.29 -1.50
C GLN A 113 1.03 -5.40 -0.25
N GLN A 114 1.77 -5.84 0.78
CA GLN A 114 1.97 -5.05 1.98
C GLN A 114 2.79 -3.80 1.68
N PHE A 115 3.80 -3.90 0.81
CA PHE A 115 4.61 -2.78 0.38
C PHE A 115 3.79 -1.74 -0.40
N ASP A 116 2.96 -2.16 -1.35
CA ASP A 116 2.04 -1.26 -2.05
C ASP A 116 1.10 -0.53 -1.08
N SER A 117 0.55 -1.27 -0.12
CA SER A 117 -0.29 -0.69 0.93
C SER A 117 0.46 0.33 1.80
N TYR A 118 1.73 0.06 2.11
CA TYR A 118 2.61 0.99 2.84
C TYR A 118 2.88 2.26 2.02
N LEU A 119 3.23 2.13 0.74
CA LEU A 119 3.48 3.27 -0.15
C LEU A 119 2.26 4.18 -0.28
N PHE A 120 1.08 3.59 -0.50
CA PHE A 120 -0.18 4.33 -0.59
C PHE A 120 -0.45 5.20 0.65
N ARG A 121 -0.20 4.65 1.85
CA ARG A 121 -0.41 5.37 3.12
C ARG A 121 0.66 6.45 3.33
N SER A 122 1.90 6.16 2.95
CA SER A 122 3.04 7.07 3.08
C SER A 122 2.95 8.27 2.14
N ARG A 123 2.29 8.12 0.98
CA ARG A 123 2.13 9.14 -0.07
C ARG A 123 1.75 10.53 0.47
N ARG A 124 0.82 10.60 1.43
CA ARG A 124 0.31 11.89 1.95
C ARG A 124 1.33 12.69 2.77
N ALA A 125 2.38 12.05 3.27
CA ALA A 125 3.43 12.69 4.06
C ALA A 125 4.54 13.31 3.19
N LEU A 126 4.49 13.11 1.87
CA LEU A 126 5.57 13.43 0.94
C LEU A 126 5.23 14.63 0.05
N PRO A 127 6.24 15.35 -0.49
CA PRO A 127 6.05 16.47 -1.40
C PRO A 127 5.58 15.96 -2.77
N ALA A 128 4.92 16.82 -3.56
CA ALA A 128 4.28 16.41 -4.81
C ALA A 128 5.20 15.65 -5.81
N PRO A 129 6.47 16.05 -6.01
CA PRO A 129 7.38 15.29 -6.87
C PRO A 129 7.66 13.86 -6.37
N ALA A 130 7.81 13.67 -5.05
CA ALA A 130 8.03 12.35 -4.46
C ALA A 130 6.77 11.47 -4.49
N GLN A 131 5.58 12.09 -4.44
CA GLN A 131 4.32 11.36 -4.65
C GLN A 131 4.26 10.74 -6.05
N ALA A 132 4.74 11.46 -7.07
CA ALA A 132 4.80 10.94 -8.44
C ALA A 132 5.73 9.72 -8.56
N GLU A 133 6.87 9.72 -7.87
CA GLU A 133 7.76 8.55 -7.82
C GLU A 133 7.13 7.35 -7.09
N ILE A 134 6.42 7.58 -5.97
CA ILE A 134 5.65 6.51 -5.32
C ILE A 134 4.59 5.93 -6.25
N ASP A 135 3.83 6.76 -6.95
CA ASP A 135 2.78 6.31 -7.86
C ASP A 135 3.38 5.50 -9.03
N ALA A 136 4.55 5.90 -9.52
CA ALA A 136 5.31 5.16 -10.52
C ALA A 136 5.81 3.79 -10.00
N ILE A 137 6.28 3.72 -8.75
CA ILE A 137 6.64 2.45 -8.10
C ILE A 137 5.42 1.54 -8.00
N SER A 138 4.31 2.04 -7.43
CA SER A 138 3.06 1.27 -7.26
C SER A 138 2.51 0.74 -8.59
N THR A 139 2.67 1.48 -9.68
CA THR A 139 2.25 1.03 -11.02
C THR A 139 3.05 -0.20 -11.50
N GLY A 140 4.32 -0.33 -11.11
CA GLY A 140 5.17 -1.47 -11.46
C GLY A 140 4.99 -2.70 -10.57
N LEU A 141 4.46 -2.54 -9.36
CA LEU A 141 4.35 -3.63 -8.37
C LEU A 141 3.52 -4.84 -8.81
N PRO A 142 2.40 -4.72 -9.55
CA PRO A 142 1.65 -5.88 -10.01
C PRO A 142 2.47 -6.82 -10.91
N SER A 143 3.27 -6.26 -11.82
CA SER A 143 4.16 -7.03 -12.69
C SER A 143 5.27 -7.69 -11.88
N LEU A 144 5.92 -6.92 -10.99
CA LEU A 144 6.94 -7.44 -10.09
C LEU A 144 6.41 -8.57 -9.22
N LYS A 145 5.19 -8.44 -8.69
CA LYS A 145 4.53 -9.49 -7.90
C LYS A 145 4.42 -10.79 -8.68
N GLN A 146 3.92 -10.72 -9.92
CA GLN A 146 3.74 -11.90 -10.76
C GLN A 146 5.07 -12.61 -11.04
N THR A 147 6.16 -11.87 -11.17
CA THR A 147 7.51 -12.40 -11.35
C THR A 147 8.04 -13.02 -10.05
N LEU A 148 7.92 -12.33 -8.92
CA LEU A 148 8.42 -12.78 -7.62
C LEU A 148 7.63 -13.96 -7.03
N ASP A 149 6.34 -14.10 -7.34
CA ASP A 149 5.49 -15.21 -6.89
C ASP A 149 5.99 -16.59 -7.36
N ARG A 150 6.73 -16.62 -8.47
CA ARG A 150 7.24 -17.86 -9.08
C ARG A 150 8.57 -18.31 -8.49
N LEU A 151 9.26 -17.41 -7.79
CA LEU A 151 10.58 -17.67 -7.24
C LEU A 151 10.48 -18.30 -5.86
N ASP A 152 11.45 -19.14 -5.55
CA ASP A 152 11.68 -19.59 -4.18
C ASP A 152 11.94 -18.37 -3.27
N PRO A 153 11.40 -18.32 -2.04
CA PRO A 153 11.67 -17.23 -1.11
C PRO A 153 13.15 -16.99 -0.84
N MET A 154 14.02 -18.00 -0.96
CA MET A 154 15.47 -17.93 -0.77
C MET A 154 16.24 -17.55 -2.04
N ASP A 155 15.57 -17.37 -3.18
CA ASP A 155 16.21 -16.88 -4.40
C ASP A 155 16.91 -15.53 -4.14
N PRO A 156 18.16 -15.32 -4.61
CA PRO A 156 18.90 -14.08 -4.39
C PRO A 156 18.17 -12.83 -4.87
N ASN A 157 17.48 -12.88 -6.01
CA ASN A 157 16.73 -11.75 -6.55
C ASN A 157 15.47 -11.47 -5.72
N ALA A 158 14.80 -12.52 -5.25
CA ALA A 158 13.66 -12.38 -4.34
C ALA A 158 14.08 -11.77 -2.99
N GLN A 159 15.24 -12.18 -2.46
CA GLN A 159 15.81 -11.62 -1.23
C GLN A 159 16.24 -10.16 -1.39
N ASP A 160 16.79 -9.79 -2.54
CA ASP A 160 17.18 -8.41 -2.82
C ASP A 160 15.95 -7.48 -2.92
N ALA A 161 14.93 -7.90 -3.70
CA ALA A 161 13.66 -7.19 -3.77
C ALA A 161 13.02 -7.04 -2.38
N ARG A 162 13.07 -8.11 -1.56
CA ARG A 162 12.58 -8.09 -0.18
C ARG A 162 13.29 -7.04 0.66
N ARG A 163 14.62 -6.99 0.63
CA ARG A 163 15.39 -5.98 1.39
C ARG A 163 15.05 -4.58 0.92
N LEU A 164 14.92 -4.37 -0.38
CA LEU A 164 14.57 -3.06 -0.94
C LEU A 164 13.19 -2.59 -0.46
N MET A 165 12.17 -3.45 -0.52
CA MET A 165 10.80 -3.13 -0.13
C MET A 165 10.56 -3.08 1.38
N SER A 166 11.29 -3.86 2.19
CA SER A 166 11.06 -3.94 3.64
C SER A 166 12.01 -3.08 4.47
N ILE A 167 13.19 -2.72 3.95
CA ILE A 167 14.22 -2.02 4.71
C ILE A 167 14.58 -0.69 4.05
N HIS A 168 15.02 -0.72 2.80
CA HIS A 168 15.67 0.46 2.19
C HIS A 168 14.66 1.54 1.81
N LEU A 169 13.61 1.20 1.06
CA LEU A 169 12.59 2.17 0.65
C LEU A 169 11.78 2.71 1.84
N PRO A 170 11.27 1.86 2.76
CA PRO A 170 10.61 2.38 3.96
C PRO A 170 11.57 3.21 4.83
N GLY A 171 12.82 2.77 4.99
CA GLY A 171 13.82 3.50 5.76
C GLY A 171 14.16 4.87 5.17
N LEU A 172 14.12 5.03 3.84
CA LEU A 172 14.30 6.34 3.19
C LEU A 172 13.12 7.27 3.50
N ILE A 173 11.89 6.76 3.34
CA ILE A 173 10.66 7.51 3.62
C ILE A 173 10.60 7.93 5.09
N ASP A 174 10.90 7.01 6.01
CA ASP A 174 10.88 7.27 7.45
C ASP A 174 11.91 8.34 7.84
N ARG A 175 13.12 8.29 7.27
CA ARG A 175 14.15 9.33 7.50
C ARG A 175 13.67 10.69 7.03
N TYR A 176 13.07 10.77 5.84
CA TYR A 176 12.53 12.02 5.32
C TYR A 176 11.41 12.58 6.20
N VAL A 177 10.46 11.73 6.63
CA VAL A 177 9.34 12.16 7.49
C VAL A 177 9.84 12.69 8.83
N ASN A 178 10.95 12.17 9.35
CA ASN A 178 11.59 12.64 10.57
C ASN A 178 12.33 13.98 10.41
N VAL A 179 12.59 14.46 9.19
CA VAL A 179 13.17 15.79 8.96
C VAL A 179 12.10 16.86 9.23
N PRO A 180 12.34 17.81 10.16
CA PRO A 180 11.35 18.85 10.43
C PRO A 180 11.14 19.76 9.20
N PRO A 181 9.90 20.24 8.92
CA PRO A 181 9.57 20.91 7.67
C PRO A 181 10.45 22.12 7.31
N ASN A 182 10.93 22.87 8.30
CA ASN A 182 11.78 24.04 8.11
C ASN A 182 13.20 23.70 7.62
N TYR A 183 13.65 22.46 7.78
CA TYR A 183 14.97 21.98 7.32
C TYR A 183 14.92 21.31 5.94
N ARG A 184 13.73 21.07 5.37
CA ARG A 184 13.60 20.29 4.12
C ARG A 184 14.13 21.00 2.88
N GLN A 185 14.20 22.33 2.94
CA GLN A 185 14.74 23.18 1.88
C GLN A 185 16.23 23.49 2.08
N GLU A 186 16.85 23.02 3.16
CA GLU A 186 18.30 23.15 3.32
C GLU A 186 19.01 22.31 2.27
N ARG A 187 20.05 22.91 1.68
CA ARG A 187 20.88 22.26 0.68
C ARG A 187 22.06 21.57 1.33
N ASP A 188 22.37 20.38 0.84
CA ASP A 188 23.54 19.62 1.26
C ASP A 188 24.80 19.96 0.45
N GLY A 189 25.88 19.19 0.65
CA GLY A 189 27.17 19.41 -0.01
C GLY A 189 27.18 19.20 -1.53
N GLU A 190 26.12 18.66 -2.13
CA GLU A 190 25.97 18.55 -3.59
C GLU A 190 24.89 19.51 -4.13
N ASP A 191 24.59 20.56 -3.37
CA ASP A 191 23.60 21.60 -3.71
C ASP A 191 22.17 21.05 -3.88
N LYS A 192 21.82 19.96 -3.19
CA LYS A 192 20.47 19.36 -3.24
C LYS A 192 19.71 19.56 -1.95
N THR A 193 18.42 19.89 -2.08
CA THR A 193 17.48 19.93 -0.97
C THR A 193 17.13 18.52 -0.48
N VAL A 194 16.61 18.41 0.74
CA VAL A 194 16.13 17.14 1.29
C VAL A 194 14.98 16.56 0.45
N ASP A 195 14.11 17.42 -0.08
CA ASP A 195 13.03 17.02 -0.99
C ASP A 195 13.58 16.42 -2.29
N GLU A 196 14.58 17.06 -2.91
CA GLU A 196 15.25 16.55 -4.12
C GLU A 196 15.95 15.21 -3.84
N ARG A 197 16.62 15.08 -2.70
CA ARG A 197 17.26 13.80 -2.28
C ARG A 197 16.28 12.67 -2.10
N LEU A 198 15.10 12.95 -1.54
CA LEU A 198 14.05 11.96 -1.43
C LEU A 198 13.61 11.48 -2.82
N VAL A 199 13.38 12.42 -3.74
CA VAL A 199 12.94 12.10 -5.12
C VAL A 199 13.99 11.22 -5.81
N GLU A 200 15.26 11.58 -5.74
CA GLU A 200 16.36 10.79 -6.32
C GLU A 200 16.44 9.40 -5.70
N GLY A 201 16.33 9.28 -4.38
CA GLY A 201 16.38 8.00 -3.68
C GLY A 201 15.19 7.10 -4.05
N LEU A 202 13.98 7.66 -4.18
CA LEU A 202 12.79 6.93 -4.63
C LEU A 202 12.93 6.50 -6.10
N ALA A 203 13.43 7.38 -6.97
CA ALA A 203 13.68 7.06 -8.37
C ALA A 203 14.73 5.94 -8.53
N ALA A 204 15.81 5.98 -7.74
CA ALA A 204 16.81 4.92 -7.70
C ALA A 204 16.21 3.60 -7.21
N GLY A 205 15.39 3.63 -6.15
CA GLY A 205 14.67 2.45 -5.67
C GLY A 205 13.70 1.88 -6.69
N ARG A 206 12.99 2.73 -7.44
CA ARG A 206 12.14 2.32 -8.57
C ARG A 206 12.93 1.60 -9.64
N SER A 207 14.06 2.17 -10.07
CA SER A 207 14.96 1.55 -11.05
C SER A 207 15.45 0.19 -10.56
N ALA A 208 15.91 0.10 -9.31
CA ALA A 208 16.39 -1.16 -8.75
C ALA A 208 15.32 -2.26 -8.73
N LEU A 209 14.07 -1.94 -8.38
CA LEU A 209 12.95 -2.91 -8.47
C LEU A 209 12.70 -3.36 -9.91
N HIS A 210 12.80 -2.44 -10.88
CA HIS A 210 12.66 -2.76 -12.30
C HIS A 210 13.80 -3.70 -12.77
N ASP A 211 15.05 -3.37 -12.43
CA ASP A 211 16.22 -4.13 -12.82
C ASP A 211 16.19 -5.55 -12.24
N ILE A 212 15.71 -5.71 -11.00
CA ILE A 212 15.49 -7.03 -10.39
C ILE A 212 14.46 -7.82 -11.20
N GLY A 213 13.30 -7.22 -11.50
CA GLY A 213 12.29 -7.86 -12.33
C GLY A 213 12.81 -8.29 -13.71
N GLU A 214 13.63 -7.44 -14.33
CA GLU A 214 14.25 -7.70 -15.63
C GLU A 214 15.30 -8.82 -15.57
N LYS A 215 16.11 -8.89 -14.51
CA LYS A 215 17.05 -9.99 -14.28
C LYS A 215 16.33 -11.34 -14.18
N ILE A 216 15.21 -11.38 -13.46
CA ILE A 216 14.41 -12.60 -13.32
C ILE A 216 13.82 -13.00 -14.67
N ALA A 217 13.23 -12.04 -15.40
CA ALA A 217 12.68 -12.31 -16.74
C ALA A 217 13.74 -12.83 -17.72
N ARG A 218 14.96 -12.27 -17.71
CA ARG A 218 16.07 -12.76 -18.53
C ARG A 218 16.49 -14.18 -18.17
N SER A 219 16.51 -14.50 -16.86
CA SER A 219 16.80 -15.85 -16.39
C SER A 219 15.77 -16.86 -16.91
N ASP A 220 14.48 -16.52 -16.87
CA ASP A 220 13.40 -17.37 -17.39
C ASP A 220 13.54 -17.61 -18.90
N ILE A 221 13.88 -16.57 -19.67
CA ILE A 221 14.13 -16.69 -21.12
C ILE A 221 15.30 -17.64 -21.39
N ALA A 222 16.42 -17.49 -20.68
CA ALA A 222 17.59 -18.34 -20.86
C ALA A 222 17.31 -19.81 -20.51
N ALA A 223 16.52 -20.05 -19.44
CA ALA A 223 16.10 -21.39 -19.06
C ALA A 223 15.22 -22.04 -20.14
N LEU A 224 14.27 -21.29 -20.71
CA LEU A 224 13.41 -21.75 -21.79
C LEU A 224 14.21 -22.13 -23.04
N GLU A 225 15.15 -21.29 -23.46
CA GLU A 225 16.01 -21.57 -24.63
C GLU A 225 16.84 -22.83 -24.43
N THR A 226 17.40 -23.02 -23.23
CA THR A 226 18.18 -24.20 -22.87
C THR A 226 17.34 -25.47 -22.96
N GLN A 227 16.14 -25.45 -22.37
CA GLN A 227 15.22 -26.58 -22.41
C GLN A 227 14.76 -26.89 -23.85
N GLY A 228 14.47 -25.86 -24.65
CA GLY A 228 14.09 -26.01 -26.05
C GLY A 228 15.20 -26.63 -26.90
N ARG A 229 16.45 -26.23 -26.70
CA ARG A 229 17.62 -26.83 -27.37
C ARG A 229 17.80 -28.30 -26.96
N PHE A 230 17.71 -28.60 -25.66
CA PHE A 230 17.82 -29.97 -25.16
C PHE A 230 16.78 -30.90 -25.79
N ILE A 231 15.52 -30.49 -25.87
CA ILE A 231 14.44 -31.30 -26.47
C ILE A 231 14.74 -31.57 -27.95
N LYS A 232 15.18 -30.55 -28.70
CA LYS A 232 15.52 -30.70 -30.12
C LYS A 232 16.66 -31.69 -30.33
N THR A 233 17.73 -31.61 -29.54
CA THR A 233 18.86 -32.54 -29.65
C THR A 233 18.47 -33.95 -29.21
N ARG A 234 17.70 -34.10 -28.13
CA ARG A 234 17.40 -35.42 -27.56
C ARG A 234 16.32 -36.20 -28.32
N TYR A 235 15.36 -35.50 -28.94
CA TYR A 235 14.16 -36.09 -29.54
C TYR A 235 13.89 -35.65 -31.00
N GLY A 236 14.67 -34.70 -31.54
CA GLY A 236 14.51 -34.22 -32.92
C GLY A 236 15.25 -35.06 -33.96
N GLU A 237 16.29 -35.79 -33.56
CA GLU A 237 17.13 -36.59 -34.48
C GLU A 237 16.54 -37.99 -34.79
N GLU A 238 15.61 -38.51 -33.97
CA GLU A 238 14.98 -39.83 -34.17
C GLU A 238 14.01 -39.91 -35.38
N ARG A 239 13.79 -38.82 -36.13
CA ARG A 239 12.79 -38.76 -37.22
C ARG A 239 13.36 -38.76 -38.64
N ILE A 240 14.67 -38.99 -38.83
CA ILE A 240 15.33 -39.01 -40.14
C ILE A 240 16.09 -40.33 -40.38
N GLU A 241 15.50 -41.48 -40.05
CA GLU A 241 15.87 -42.78 -40.64
C GLU A 241 14.61 -43.64 -40.74
N GLY A 242 13.94 -43.57 -41.89
CA GLY A 242 12.73 -44.34 -42.21
C GLY A 242 12.37 -44.20 -43.67
#